data_AF-K1T1V8-F1
#
_entry.id   AF-K1T1V8-F1
#
_cell.length_a   1.000
_cell.length_b   1.000
_cell.length_c   1.000
_cell.angle_alpha   90.00
_cell.angle_beta   90.00
_cell.angle_gamma   90.00
#
_symmetry.space_group_name_H-M   'P 1'
#
loop_
_entity.id
_entity.type
_entity.pdbx_description
1 polymer ?
#
loop_
_entity_poly.entity_id
_entity_poly.type
_entity_poly.pdbx_seq_one_letter_code
_entity_poly.pdbx_strand_id
1 'polypeptide(L)'
;AIHTIEHLAATYLRNDEEWKDRIIYWGPMGCLTGNYLLIKGDLESKDIVELMKRTFKFIADFEGEIPGQAAKDCGNYLLHDLPMAKYEARKYLDEVLSCIREENLIYPTQD
;
A
#
# COMPACT_ATOMS: atom_id res chain seq x y z
N ALA A 1 -6.86 -10.70 -2.28
CA ALA A 1 -5.90 -9.87 -1.51
C ALA A 1 -5.62 -8.51 -2.18
N ILE A 2 -4.87 -8.46 -3.29
CA ILE A 2 -4.30 -7.20 -3.82
C ILE A 2 -5.31 -6.10 -4.17
N HIS A 3 -6.50 -6.46 -4.68
CA HIS A 3 -7.58 -5.51 -4.96
C HIS A 3 -8.15 -4.89 -3.66
N THR A 4 -8.25 -5.67 -2.59
CA THR A 4 -8.61 -5.12 -1.27
C THR A 4 -7.50 -4.24 -0.69
N ILE A 5 -6.23 -4.61 -0.89
CA ILE A 5 -5.08 -3.77 -0.52
C ILE A 5 -5.13 -2.43 -1.26
N GLU A 6 -5.45 -2.42 -2.55
CA GLU A 6 -5.60 -1.19 -3.34
C GLU A 6 -6.62 -0.24 -2.69
N HIS A 7 -7.83 -0.71 -2.38
CA HIS A 7 -8.88 0.10 -1.76
C HIS A 7 -8.44 0.67 -0.40
N LEU A 8 -7.85 -0.17 0.46
CA LEU A 8 -7.46 0.24 1.81
C LEU A 8 -6.24 1.17 1.80
N ALA A 9 -5.21 0.87 1.02
CA ALA A 9 -4.02 1.71 0.89
C ALA A 9 -4.38 3.08 0.30
N ALA A 10 -5.15 3.10 -0.79
CA ALA A 10 -5.63 4.34 -1.41
C ALA A 10 -6.44 5.20 -0.43
N THR A 11 -7.30 4.59 0.37
CA THR A 11 -8.09 5.29 1.40
C THR A 11 -7.18 5.85 2.48
N TYR A 12 -6.27 5.05 3.01
CA TYR A 12 -5.36 5.47 4.07
C TYR A 12 -4.46 6.63 3.60
N LEU A 13 -3.77 6.44 2.48
CA LEU A 13 -2.80 7.40 1.94
C LEU A 13 -3.44 8.75 1.62
N ARG A 14 -4.65 8.77 1.05
CA ARG A 14 -5.35 10.01 0.68
C ARG A 14 -6.01 10.73 1.87
N ASN A 15 -6.07 10.10 3.04
CA ASN A 15 -6.55 10.71 4.28
C ASN A 15 -5.44 10.96 5.30
N ASP A 16 -4.19 10.63 4.97
CA ASP A 16 -3.06 10.87 5.85
C ASP A 16 -2.84 12.38 6.06
N GLU A 17 -2.66 12.80 7.30
CA GLU A 17 -2.58 14.22 7.68
C GLU A 17 -1.39 14.95 7.04
N GLU A 18 -0.28 14.26 6.84
CA GLU A 18 0.97 14.83 6.31
C GLU A 18 1.07 14.62 4.80
N TRP A 19 0.62 13.47 4.29
CA TRP A 19 0.95 13.03 2.93
C TRP A 19 -0.16 13.25 1.90
N LYS A 20 -1.44 13.41 2.31
CA LYS A 20 -2.60 13.43 1.40
C LYS A 20 -2.44 14.34 0.17
N ASP A 21 -1.89 15.54 0.34
CA ASP A 21 -1.76 16.54 -0.74
C ASP A 21 -0.65 16.20 -1.75
N ARG A 22 0.16 15.18 -1.44
CA ARG A 22 1.25 14.68 -2.29
C ARG A 22 0.91 13.36 -2.98
N ILE A 23 -0.07 12.61 -2.51
CA ILE A 23 -0.44 11.30 -3.07
C ILE A 23 -1.17 11.48 -4.40
N ILE A 24 -0.56 11.00 -5.48
CA ILE A 24 -1.16 11.03 -6.83
C ILE A 24 -1.89 9.70 -7.08
N TYR A 25 -1.21 8.57 -6.84
CA TYR A 25 -1.71 7.26 -7.22
C TYR A 25 -1.18 6.15 -6.32
N TRP A 26 -2.03 5.17 -6.06
CA TRP A 26 -1.67 3.84 -5.57
C TRP A 26 -2.44 2.83 -6.41
N GLY A 27 -1.77 1.80 -6.93
CA GLY A 27 -2.47 0.70 -7.58
C GLY A 27 -1.58 -0.49 -7.93
N PRO A 28 -2.18 -1.66 -8.21
CA PRO A 28 -1.48 -2.92 -8.35
C PRO A 28 -0.61 -2.97 -9.61
N MET A 29 0.54 -3.61 -9.50
CA MET A 29 1.32 -4.02 -10.67
C MET A 29 0.62 -5.19 -11.37
N GLY A 30 0.68 -5.25 -12.70
CA GLY A 30 0.06 -6.33 -13.47
C GLY A 30 0.61 -7.73 -13.18
N CYS A 31 1.86 -7.83 -12.72
CA CYS A 31 2.48 -9.09 -12.27
C CYS A 31 2.02 -9.54 -10.87
N LEU A 32 1.24 -8.72 -10.16
CA LEU A 32 0.69 -9.00 -8.83
C LEU A 32 1.72 -9.20 -7.71
N THR A 33 2.95 -8.69 -7.88
CA THR A 33 4.02 -8.78 -6.88
C THR A 33 4.21 -7.50 -6.06
N GLY A 34 3.39 -6.47 -6.30
CA GLY A 34 3.54 -5.17 -5.66
C GLY A 34 2.54 -4.13 -6.17
N ASN A 35 2.75 -2.88 -5.78
CA ASN A 35 1.94 -1.74 -6.17
C ASN A 35 2.85 -0.60 -6.66
N TYR A 36 2.36 0.22 -7.57
CA TYR A 36 2.95 1.51 -7.88
C TYR A 36 2.38 2.57 -6.94
N LEU A 37 3.27 3.39 -6.37
CA LEU A 37 2.93 4.58 -5.59
C LEU A 37 3.56 5.79 -6.27
N LEU A 38 2.73 6.74 -6.70
CA LEU A 38 3.17 8.01 -7.26
C LEU A 38 2.93 9.13 -6.24
N ILE A 39 4.00 9.82 -5.87
CA ILE A 39 3.98 10.91 -4.89
C ILE A 39 4.64 12.14 -5.51
N LYS A 40 4.03 13.30 -5.31
CA LYS A 40 4.60 14.59 -5.69
C LYS A 40 5.72 14.99 -4.73
N GLY A 41 6.92 15.19 -5.26
CA GLY A 41 8.07 15.69 -4.52
C GLY A 41 9.38 15.19 -5.10
N ASP A 42 10.48 15.71 -4.58
CA ASP A 42 11.82 15.15 -4.76
C ASP A 42 12.09 14.30 -3.52
N LEU A 43 11.82 12.99 -3.62
CA LEU A 43 11.81 12.05 -2.50
C LEU A 43 12.64 10.82 -2.84
N GLU A 44 13.33 10.30 -1.84
CA GLU A 44 14.05 9.05 -1.90
C GLU A 44 13.25 7.93 -1.21
N SER A 45 13.58 6.67 -1.49
CA SER A 45 12.90 5.50 -0.90
C SER A 45 12.82 5.56 0.63
N LYS A 46 13.87 6.07 1.28
CA LYS A 46 13.94 6.20 2.75
C LYS A 46 12.89 7.15 3.33
N ASP A 47 12.48 8.17 2.58
CA ASP A 47 11.59 9.22 3.06
C ASP A 47 10.16 8.70 3.27
N ILE A 48 9.80 7.59 2.62
CA ILE A 48 8.45 7.00 2.66
C ILE A 48 8.37 5.73 3.51
N VAL A 49 9.48 5.25 4.08
CA VAL A 49 9.51 3.98 4.82
C VAL A 49 8.49 3.98 5.96
N GLU A 50 8.45 5.05 6.76
CA GLU A 50 7.49 5.16 7.87
C GLU A 50 6.04 5.30 7.38
N LEU A 51 5.81 5.99 6.26
CA LEU A 51 4.48 6.04 5.64
C LEU A 51 4.03 4.63 5.21
N MET A 52 4.92 3.85 4.61
CA MET A 52 4.62 2.47 4.20
C MET A 52 4.35 1.56 5.40
N LYS A 53 5.16 1.65 6.46
CA LYS A 53 4.91 0.91 7.71
C LYS A 53 3.52 1.20 8.27
N ARG A 54 3.15 2.49 8.38
CA ARG A 54 1.83 2.88 8.88
C ARG A 54 0.69 2.42 7.96
N THR A 55 0.88 2.51 6.64
CA THR A 55 -0.11 2.06 5.64
C THR A 55 -0.35 0.56 5.75
N PHE A 56 0.71 -0.25 5.80
CA PHE A 56 0.56 -1.71 5.90
C PHE A 56 0.13 -2.16 7.29
N LYS A 57 0.47 -1.43 8.37
CA LYS A 57 -0.11 -1.63 9.70
C LYS A 57 -1.62 -1.42 9.68
N PHE A 58 -2.09 -0.32 9.08
CA PHE A 58 -3.51 -0.03 8.92
C PHE A 58 -4.23 -1.16 8.18
N ILE A 59 -3.69 -1.63 7.05
CA ILE A 59 -4.30 -2.72 6.28
C ILE A 59 -4.32 -4.02 7.11
N ALA A 60 -3.22 -4.36 7.78
CA ALA A 60 -3.10 -5.58 8.56
C ALA A 60 -4.05 -5.62 9.77
N ASP A 61 -4.35 -4.46 10.36
CA ASP A 61 -5.26 -4.31 11.50
C ASP A 61 -6.71 -3.98 11.08
N PHE A 62 -6.97 -3.80 9.78
CA PHE A 62 -8.26 -3.27 9.32
C PHE A 62 -9.42 -4.18 9.72
N GLU A 63 -10.48 -3.56 10.23
CA GLU A 63 -11.76 -4.21 10.54
C GLU A 63 -12.90 -3.39 9.95
N GLY A 64 -13.99 -4.07 9.60
CA GLY A 64 -15.18 -3.45 9.05
C GLY A 64 -15.30 -3.57 7.54
N GLU A 65 -16.13 -2.70 6.95
CA GLU A 65 -16.46 -2.72 5.53
C GLU A 65 -15.36 -2.08 4.69
N ILE A 66 -15.00 -2.70 3.57
CA ILE A 66 -13.97 -2.18 2.67
C ILE A 66 -14.53 -0.93 1.95
N PRO A 67 -13.87 0.24 2.09
CA PRO A 67 -14.33 1.46 1.44
C PRO A 67 -14.41 1.29 -0.08
N GLY A 68 -15.53 1.70 -0.69
CA GLY A 68 -15.72 1.61 -2.14
C GLY A 68 -15.98 0.20 -2.68
N GLN A 69 -16.21 -0.82 -1.84
CA GLN A 69 -16.57 -2.17 -2.28
C GLN A 69 -18.01 -2.28 -2.83
N ALA A 70 -18.83 -1.23 -2.81
CA ALA A 70 -20.19 -1.36 -3.36
C ALA A 70 -20.18 -1.50 -4.90
N ALA A 71 -21.20 -2.17 -5.45
CA ALA A 71 -21.31 -2.38 -6.91
C ALA A 71 -21.34 -1.09 -7.74
N LYS A 72 -21.75 0.03 -7.15
CA LYS A 72 -21.74 1.36 -7.78
C LYS A 72 -20.36 2.03 -7.81
N ASP A 73 -19.44 1.60 -6.94
CA ASP A 73 -18.17 2.26 -6.68
C ASP A 73 -16.96 1.45 -7.17
N CYS A 74 -17.11 0.13 -7.38
CA CYS A 74 -16.04 -0.76 -7.82
C CYS A 74 -16.42 -1.56 -9.08
N GLY A 75 -15.56 -1.53 -10.09
CA GLY A 75 -15.74 -2.26 -11.35
C GLY A 75 -15.74 -3.79 -11.20
N ASN A 76 -15.23 -4.33 -10.09
CA ASN A 76 -15.29 -5.75 -9.78
C ASN A 76 -15.48 -6.00 -8.27
N TYR A 77 -16.59 -5.48 -7.75
CA TYR A 77 -16.92 -5.41 -6.32
C TYR A 77 -16.98 -6.75 -5.56
N LEU A 78 -17.11 -7.88 -6.28
CA LEU A 78 -17.08 -9.22 -5.70
C LEU A 78 -15.66 -9.76 -5.50
N LEU A 79 -14.65 -9.17 -6.15
CA LEU A 79 -13.25 -9.61 -6.09
C LEU A 79 -12.53 -9.02 -4.87
N HIS A 80 -13.08 -9.19 -3.67
CA HIS A 80 -12.48 -8.75 -2.42
C HIS A 80 -12.18 -9.92 -1.50
N ASP A 81 -11.09 -9.80 -0.76
CA ASP A 81 -10.63 -10.79 0.20
C ASP A 81 -9.83 -10.07 1.29
N LEU A 82 -10.57 -9.60 2.31
CA LEU A 82 -10.01 -8.91 3.46
C LEU A 82 -9.09 -9.82 4.30
N PRO A 83 -9.45 -11.07 4.62
CA PRO A 83 -8.56 -11.97 5.35
C PRO A 83 -7.19 -12.10 4.70
N MET A 84 -7.11 -12.32 3.37
CA MET A 84 -5.82 -12.41 2.71
C MET A 84 -5.13 -11.05 2.55
N ALA A 85 -5.87 -9.95 2.39
CA ALA A 85 -5.25 -8.62 2.38
C ALA A 85 -4.54 -8.32 3.72
N LYS A 86 -5.18 -8.65 4.85
CA LYS A 86 -4.59 -8.51 6.19
C LYS A 86 -3.37 -9.40 6.37
N TYR A 87 -3.45 -10.65 5.93
CA TYR A 87 -2.33 -11.60 5.99
C TYR A 87 -1.11 -11.11 5.19
N GLU A 88 -1.30 -10.75 3.91
CA GLU A 88 -0.20 -10.28 3.06
C GLU A 88 0.39 -8.96 3.58
N ALA A 89 -0.47 -8.06 4.09
CA ALA A 89 -0.02 -6.81 4.68
C ALA A 89 0.80 -7.02 5.96
N ARG A 90 0.35 -7.91 6.86
CA ARG A 90 1.10 -8.30 8.06
C ARG A 90 2.45 -8.89 7.68
N LYS A 91 2.46 -9.81 6.71
CA LYS A 91 3.69 -10.46 6.24
C LYS A 91 4.70 -9.43 5.72
N TYR A 92 4.29 -8.54 4.82
CA TYR A 92 5.18 -7.51 4.28
C TYR A 92 5.65 -6.52 5.37
N LEU A 93 4.76 -6.14 6.29
CA LEU A 93 5.11 -5.28 7.41
C LEU A 93 6.18 -5.92 8.31
N ASP A 94 5.99 -7.17 8.71
CA ASP A 94 6.82 -7.82 9.72
C ASP A 94 8.13 -8.35 9.11
N GLU A 95 8.07 -8.99 7.92
CA GLU A 95 9.21 -9.66 7.28
C GLU A 95 10.05 -8.74 6.39
N VAL A 96 9.54 -7.56 6.01
CA VAL A 96 10.27 -6.64 5.11
C VAL A 96 10.37 -5.25 5.72
N LEU A 97 9.26 -4.54 5.93
CA LEU A 97 9.30 -3.13 6.32
C LEU A 97 9.91 -2.92 7.72
N SER A 98 9.63 -3.81 8.68
CA SER A 98 10.12 -3.71 10.06
C SER A 98 11.61 -4.04 10.19
N CYS A 99 12.19 -4.75 9.22
CA CYS A 99 13.60 -5.11 9.19
C CYS A 99 14.32 -4.59 7.95
N ILE A 100 13.76 -3.58 7.28
CA ILE A 100 14.32 -2.99 6.07
C ILE A 100 15.68 -2.35 6.38
N ARG A 101 16.62 -2.50 5.45
CA ARG A 101 17.98 -1.96 5.56
C ARG A 101 18.27 -1.00 4.41
N GLU A 102 19.34 -0.24 4.54
CA GLU A 102 19.75 0.74 3.53
C GLU A 102 19.95 0.08 2.15
N GLU A 103 20.54 -1.12 2.10
CA GLU A 103 20.73 -1.85 0.84
C GLU A 103 19.42 -2.23 0.13
N ASN A 104 18.29 -2.24 0.82
CA ASN A 104 16.98 -2.49 0.20
C ASN A 104 16.36 -1.25 -0.42
N LEU A 105 16.85 -0.07 -0.04
CA LEU A 105 16.30 1.24 -0.46
C LEU A 105 16.98 1.75 -1.74
N ILE A 106 18.14 1.18 -2.07
CA ILE A 106 18.97 1.56 -3.21
C ILE A 106 18.72 0.55 -4.33
N TYR A 107 18.25 1.04 -5.47
CA TYR A 107 18.06 0.20 -6.65
C TYR A 107 19.41 -0.18 -7.25
N PRO A 108 19.62 -1.45 -7.69
CA PRO A 108 20.87 -1.84 -8.32
C PRO A 108 21.21 -1.01 -9.55
N THR A 109 22.45 -0.52 -9.63
CA THR A 109 23.01 0.12 -10.83
C THR A 109 23.57 -0.94 -11.76
N GLN A 110 23.48 -0.70 -13.07
CA GLN A 110 24.18 -1.51 -14.08
C GLN A 110 25.59 -0.94 -14.23
N ASP A 111 26.51 -1.34 -13.35
CA ASP A 111 27.95 -1.15 -13.56
C ASP A 111 28.58 -2.39 -14.22
#